data_AF-A0A9W9K9V2-F1
#
_entry.id   AF-A0A9W9K9V2-F1
#
_cell.length_a   1.000
_cell.length_b   1.000
_cell.length_c   1.000
_cell.angle_alpha   90.00
_cell.angle_beta   90.00
_cell.angle_gamma   90.00
#
_symmetry.space_group_name_H-M   'P 1'
#
loop_
_entity.id
_entity.type
_entity.pdbx_description
1 polymer ?
#
loop_
_entity_poly.entity_id
_entity_poly.type
_entity_poly.pdbx_seq_one_letter_code
_entity_poly.pdbx_strand_id
1 'polypeptide(L)'
;MLSRLNLLKRHLPLSFGPARPTTPALSTSSLAPCSAPFAMTSASAAANLNFTKPIHTAACLIIGDEVLGGKTIDTNSPFLAKFCFDLGIQLKRVEVIPDDEEDIIEAVRRMSARYDFVVTSGGIGPTHDDITYSSIAKAFGLKLQLHQAAFERMKRLSRPHPMQPNFDWDTPSPGLTAKLRMVEMPFDENIPAENQALFVAEDMWVPISVVNGNVHILPGVPRLFERLLQHLKPFIVHRLSDPEGKGTFRFLFSTPLPESAVAPFLTELAAKVEPKGVKVGSYPRWGKKRNTVTLVGADKAYLESLVAEVEAGVQGKYVTKEDEMDLPDDKEHIYSQ
;
A
#
# COMPACT_ATOMS: atom_id res chain seq x y z
N MET A 1 -45.99 -15.42 27.35
CA MET A 1 -46.87 -15.42 28.54
C MET A 1 -46.04 -15.82 29.75
N LEU A 2 -46.26 -15.16 30.91
CA LEU A 2 -45.58 -15.26 32.23
C LEU A 2 -44.25 -14.47 32.28
N SER A 3 -44.17 -13.24 32.83
CA SER A 3 -44.28 -12.76 34.24
C SER A 3 -43.24 -13.43 35.17
N ARG A 4 -42.41 -12.78 36.01
CA ARG A 4 -42.51 -11.62 36.92
C ARG A 4 -41.07 -11.32 37.44
N LEU A 5 -40.57 -10.07 37.43
CA LEU A 5 -40.50 -9.08 38.54
C LEU A 5 -39.43 -9.30 39.66
N ASN A 6 -38.56 -8.28 39.76
CA ASN A 6 -37.92 -7.64 40.92
C ASN A 6 -36.82 -8.34 41.75
N LEU A 7 -35.66 -7.66 41.89
CA LEU A 7 -35.25 -7.02 43.15
C LEU A 7 -34.08 -6.02 42.97
N LEU A 8 -34.22 -4.88 43.64
CA LEU A 8 -33.33 -3.72 43.70
C LEU A 8 -32.47 -3.73 44.98
N LYS A 9 -31.27 -3.15 44.87
CA LYS A 9 -30.57 -2.23 45.81
C LYS A 9 -29.80 -2.75 47.05
N ARG A 10 -28.63 -2.11 47.20
CA ARG A 10 -27.81 -1.69 48.38
C ARG A 10 -26.45 -2.43 48.44
N HIS A 11 -25.27 -1.79 48.57
CA HIS A 11 -24.88 -0.63 49.38
C HIS A 11 -23.71 0.20 48.77
N LEU A 12 -23.72 1.51 49.04
CA LEU A 12 -22.64 2.52 48.91
C LEU A 12 -21.84 2.61 50.25
N PRO A 13 -20.85 3.51 50.41
CA PRO A 13 -19.41 3.36 50.21
C PRO A 13 -18.63 3.39 51.56
N LEU A 14 -17.30 3.24 51.54
CA LEU A 14 -16.45 3.54 52.71
C LEU A 14 -15.33 4.50 52.31
N SER A 15 -15.43 5.74 52.80
CA SER A 15 -14.35 6.71 52.88
C SER A 15 -13.61 6.55 54.20
N PHE A 16 -12.29 6.49 54.18
CA PHE A 16 -11.42 6.86 55.30
C PHE A 16 -10.11 7.44 54.74
N GLY A 17 -9.79 8.68 55.09
CA GLY A 17 -8.40 9.18 55.15
C GLY A 17 -8.01 9.40 56.63
N PRO A 18 -6.94 10.15 56.94
CA PRO A 18 -5.64 10.29 56.27
C PRO A 18 -4.49 9.80 57.17
N ALA A 19 -3.31 9.51 56.62
CA ALA A 19 -2.07 9.36 57.41
C ALA A 19 -0.91 10.09 56.72
N ARG A 20 -0.19 10.87 57.54
CA ARG A 20 0.89 11.82 57.23
C ARG A 20 2.26 11.11 57.10
N PRO A 21 3.37 11.80 56.75
CA PRO A 21 4.25 11.41 55.67
C PRO A 21 5.60 10.84 56.16
N THR A 22 6.24 10.04 55.32
CA THR A 22 7.66 9.70 55.46
C THR A 22 8.37 10.01 54.14
N THR A 23 9.27 10.97 54.20
CA THR A 23 10.25 11.30 53.14
C THR A 23 11.26 10.17 52.97
N PRO A 24 11.72 9.94 51.74
CA PRO A 24 13.18 10.01 51.57
C PRO A 24 13.63 10.76 50.30
N ALA A 25 14.72 11.50 50.51
CA ALA A 25 15.82 11.84 49.61
C ALA A 25 15.54 11.98 48.09
N LEU A 26 15.60 13.24 47.64
CA LEU A 26 15.85 13.60 46.24
C LEU A 26 17.19 13.03 45.77
N SER A 27 17.14 12.11 44.81
CA SER A 27 18.26 11.85 43.89
C SER A 27 17.96 12.62 42.60
N THR A 28 18.72 13.68 42.37
CA THR A 28 18.70 14.43 41.11
C THR A 28 19.39 13.59 40.04
N SER A 29 18.62 12.82 39.26
CA SER A 29 19.08 12.33 37.97
C SER A 29 18.69 13.37 36.92
N SER A 30 19.69 14.03 36.35
CA SER A 30 19.53 14.93 35.22
C SER A 30 19.14 14.11 33.99
N LEU A 31 17.85 14.05 33.68
CA LEU A 31 17.37 13.69 32.36
C LEU A 31 17.80 14.80 31.40
N ALA A 32 18.90 14.57 30.70
CA ALA A 32 19.27 15.37 29.54
C ALA A 32 18.15 15.24 28.49
N PRO A 33 17.53 16.34 28.04
CA PRO A 33 16.69 16.27 26.86
C PRO A 33 17.64 16.03 25.68
N CYS A 34 17.51 14.86 25.05
CA CYS A 34 18.11 14.58 23.76
C CYS A 34 17.30 15.35 22.70
N SER A 35 17.41 16.68 22.72
CA SER A 35 16.97 17.54 21.63
C SER A 35 18.07 17.56 20.59
N ALA A 36 18.12 16.51 19.76
CA ALA A 36 18.76 16.65 18.47
C ALA A 36 17.97 17.72 17.69
N PRO A 37 18.60 18.78 17.18
CA PRO A 37 17.89 19.74 16.35
C PRO A 37 17.44 18.99 15.10
N PHE A 38 16.13 18.84 14.91
CA PHE A 38 15.58 18.64 13.58
C PHE A 38 16.02 19.86 12.78
N ALA A 39 17.10 19.71 12.01
CA ALA A 39 17.43 20.68 10.99
C ALA A 39 16.21 20.75 10.08
N MET A 40 15.50 21.89 10.15
CA MET A 40 14.43 22.25 9.22
C MET A 40 15.04 22.31 7.82
N THR A 41 15.19 21.15 7.19
CA THR A 41 15.29 21.09 5.75
C THR A 41 13.96 21.61 5.26
N SER A 42 13.97 22.65 4.43
CA SER A 42 12.74 23.13 3.81
C SER A 42 12.05 21.94 3.14
N ALA A 43 10.71 21.87 3.21
CA ALA A 43 9.94 20.76 2.64
C ALA A 43 10.37 20.46 1.19
N SER A 44 10.72 21.50 0.43
CA SER A 44 11.21 21.41 -0.94
C SER A 44 12.62 20.83 -1.07
N ALA A 45 13.52 21.04 -0.10
CA ALA A 45 14.84 20.38 -0.08
C ALA A 45 14.71 18.88 0.21
N ALA A 46 13.83 18.50 1.14
CA ALA A 46 13.52 17.10 1.41
C ALA A 46 12.84 16.41 0.20
N ALA A 47 11.92 17.09 -0.47
CA ALA A 47 11.26 16.59 -1.68
C ALA A 47 12.25 16.39 -2.84
N ASN A 48 13.18 17.33 -3.07
CA ASN A 48 14.23 17.20 -4.08
C ASN A 48 15.15 16.00 -3.85
N LEU A 49 15.48 15.71 -2.59
CA LEU A 49 16.21 14.48 -2.23
C LEU A 49 15.37 13.23 -2.54
N ASN A 50 14.08 13.26 -2.25
CA ASN A 50 13.19 12.15 -2.52
C ASN A 50 13.00 11.85 -4.02
N PHE A 51 13.16 12.82 -4.93
CA PHE A 51 13.12 12.55 -6.37
C PHE A 51 14.35 11.77 -6.88
N THR A 52 15.50 11.91 -6.22
CA THR A 52 16.77 11.31 -6.65
C THR A 52 17.12 10.04 -5.88
N LYS A 53 16.46 9.80 -4.73
CA LYS A 53 16.69 8.63 -3.89
C LYS A 53 16.32 7.32 -4.62
N PRO A 54 17.19 6.28 -4.56
CA PRO A 54 16.84 4.95 -5.02
C PRO A 54 15.61 4.40 -4.30
N ILE A 55 14.79 3.64 -5.02
CA ILE A 55 13.58 3.01 -4.51
C ILE A 55 13.92 1.57 -4.11
N HIS A 56 13.93 1.30 -2.80
CA HIS A 56 14.10 -0.05 -2.25
C HIS A 56 12.81 -0.57 -1.62
N THR A 57 12.06 0.32 -0.98
CA THR A 57 10.90 -0.01 -0.17
C THR A 57 9.67 0.77 -0.61
N ALA A 58 8.52 0.12 -0.53
CA ALA A 58 7.23 0.73 -0.81
C ALA A 58 6.22 0.54 0.32
N ALA A 59 5.22 1.42 0.34
CA ALA A 59 4.01 1.27 1.13
C ALA A 59 2.76 1.64 0.33
N CYS A 60 1.65 0.99 0.66
CA CYS A 60 0.34 1.21 0.07
C CYS A 60 -0.60 1.79 1.12
N LEU A 61 -1.30 2.88 0.79
CA LEU A 61 -2.34 3.46 1.60
C LEU A 61 -3.67 3.43 0.83
N ILE A 62 -4.55 2.53 1.20
CA ILE A 62 -5.92 2.46 0.68
C ILE A 62 -6.79 3.38 1.54
N ILE A 63 -7.49 4.31 0.90
CA ILE A 63 -8.34 5.32 1.55
C ILE A 63 -9.76 5.08 1.03
N GLY A 64 -10.67 4.68 1.92
CA GLY A 64 -12.03 4.31 1.53
C GLY A 64 -12.81 3.60 2.62
N ASP A 65 -13.86 4.23 3.14
CA ASP A 65 -14.78 3.64 4.12
C ASP A 65 -15.46 2.36 3.59
N GLU A 66 -15.70 2.27 2.28
CA GLU A 66 -16.33 1.11 1.65
C GLU A 66 -15.44 -0.15 1.70
N VAL A 67 -14.12 0.03 1.78
CA VAL A 67 -13.17 -1.07 1.95
C VAL A 67 -13.18 -1.54 3.40
N LEU A 68 -13.12 -0.60 4.36
CA LEU A 68 -13.21 -0.92 5.79
C LEU A 68 -14.54 -1.56 6.18
N GLY A 69 -15.64 -1.10 5.58
CA GLY A 69 -16.97 -1.65 5.76
C GLY A 69 -17.20 -2.98 5.03
N GLY A 70 -16.23 -3.48 4.25
CA GLY A 70 -16.31 -4.74 3.52
C GLY A 70 -17.29 -4.73 2.33
N LYS A 71 -17.78 -3.55 1.92
CA LYS A 71 -18.64 -3.38 0.74
C LYS A 71 -17.85 -3.63 -0.55
N THR A 72 -16.59 -3.19 -0.57
CA THR A 72 -15.67 -3.37 -1.69
C THR A 72 -14.49 -4.21 -1.23
N ILE A 73 -14.14 -5.22 -2.03
CA ILE A 73 -12.92 -6.00 -1.82
C ILE A 73 -11.75 -5.21 -2.40
N ASP A 74 -10.73 -4.94 -1.60
CA ASP A 74 -9.50 -4.31 -2.09
C ASP A 74 -8.76 -5.22 -3.07
N THR A 75 -8.71 -4.80 -4.33
CA THR A 75 -7.92 -5.41 -5.41
C THR A 75 -6.70 -4.58 -5.81
N ASN A 76 -6.57 -3.35 -5.29
CA ASN A 76 -5.52 -2.43 -5.66
C ASN A 76 -4.22 -2.73 -4.93
N SER A 77 -4.28 -3.04 -3.62
CA SER A 77 -3.06 -3.40 -2.88
C SER A 77 -2.42 -4.71 -3.34
N PRO A 78 -3.16 -5.79 -3.70
CA PRO A 78 -2.56 -6.97 -4.30
C PRO A 78 -1.92 -6.69 -5.66
N PHE A 79 -2.55 -5.83 -6.48
CA PHE A 79 -1.98 -5.43 -7.76
C PHE A 79 -0.66 -4.66 -7.59
N LEU A 80 -0.61 -3.70 -6.65
CA LEU A 80 0.61 -2.99 -6.30
C LEU A 80 1.68 -3.94 -5.75
N ALA A 81 1.30 -4.93 -4.92
CA ALA A 81 2.24 -5.92 -4.41
C ALA A 81 2.93 -6.69 -5.54
N LYS A 82 2.16 -7.08 -6.57
CA LYS A 82 2.70 -7.72 -7.78
C LYS A 82 3.60 -6.76 -8.56
N PHE A 83 3.15 -5.52 -8.78
CA PHE A 83 3.94 -4.51 -9.47
C PHE A 83 5.30 -4.26 -8.78
N CYS A 84 5.31 -4.11 -7.46
CA CYS A 84 6.52 -3.95 -6.67
C CYS A 84 7.42 -5.20 -6.77
N PHE A 85 6.85 -6.40 -6.65
CA PHE A 85 7.59 -7.67 -6.77
C PHE A 85 8.32 -7.78 -8.12
N ASP A 86 7.62 -7.50 -9.21
CA ASP A 86 8.14 -7.55 -10.58
C ASP A 86 9.24 -6.49 -10.84
N LEU A 87 9.31 -5.45 -9.99
CA LEU A 87 10.34 -4.41 -10.06
C LEU A 87 11.44 -4.55 -8.99
N GLY A 88 11.38 -5.59 -8.15
CA GLY A 88 12.36 -5.76 -7.06
C GLY A 88 12.17 -4.81 -5.89
N ILE A 89 11.04 -4.10 -5.83
CA ILE A 89 10.69 -3.19 -4.74
C ILE A 89 10.05 -3.99 -3.62
N GLN A 90 10.53 -3.82 -2.39
CA GLN A 90 9.93 -4.48 -1.23
C GLN A 90 8.70 -3.70 -0.76
N LEU A 91 7.49 -4.18 -1.05
CA LEU A 91 6.29 -3.66 -0.40
C LEU A 91 6.30 -4.06 1.07
N LYS A 92 6.55 -3.09 1.96
CA LYS A 92 6.74 -3.32 3.41
C LYS A 92 5.46 -3.19 4.21
N ARG A 93 4.46 -2.49 3.68
CA ARG A 93 3.24 -2.13 4.41
C ARG A 93 2.08 -1.87 3.46
N VAL A 94 0.91 -2.37 3.82
CA VAL A 94 -0.38 -1.97 3.29
C VAL A 94 -1.22 -1.54 4.50
N GLU A 95 -1.84 -0.37 4.43
CA GLU A 95 -2.84 0.07 5.40
C GLU A 95 -4.10 0.49 4.66
N VAL A 96 -5.25 0.17 5.26
CA VAL A 96 -6.57 0.64 4.82
C VAL A 96 -7.07 1.56 5.92
N ILE A 97 -7.44 2.79 5.56
CA ILE A 97 -7.87 3.84 6.49
C ILE A 97 -9.20 4.46 6.02
N PRO A 98 -9.98 5.09 6.92
CA PRO A 98 -11.22 5.76 6.55
C PRO A 98 -10.96 7.02 5.71
N ASP A 99 -12.03 7.57 5.13
CA ASP A 99 -12.04 8.89 4.50
C ASP A 99 -12.06 10.01 5.57
N ASP A 100 -11.06 9.99 6.45
CA ASP A 100 -10.87 10.97 7.54
C ASP A 100 -9.57 11.76 7.34
N GLU A 101 -9.64 13.08 7.52
CA GLU A 101 -8.51 13.97 7.26
C GLU A 101 -7.33 13.72 8.21
N GLU A 102 -7.58 13.48 9.50
CA GLU A 102 -6.52 13.28 10.50
C GLU A 102 -5.79 11.95 10.26
N ASP A 103 -6.56 10.89 9.97
CA ASP A 103 -6.01 9.57 9.63
C ASP A 103 -5.16 9.62 8.35
N ILE A 104 -5.64 10.29 7.29
CA ILE A 104 -4.88 10.44 6.04
C ILE A 104 -3.57 11.21 6.29
N ILE A 105 -3.63 12.31 7.05
CA ILE A 105 -2.45 13.13 7.37
C ILE A 105 -1.41 12.33 8.17
N GLU A 106 -1.84 11.61 9.21
CA GLU A 106 -0.95 10.78 10.02
C GLU A 106 -0.25 9.73 9.14
N ALA A 107 -1.06 8.94 8.42
CA ALA A 107 -0.58 7.78 7.69
C ALA A 107 0.38 8.20 6.56
N VAL A 108 0.01 9.22 5.77
CA VAL A 108 0.84 9.65 4.63
C VAL A 108 2.19 10.21 5.10
N ARG A 109 2.24 10.96 6.20
CA ARG A 109 3.49 11.52 6.75
C ARG A 109 4.38 10.40 7.27
N ARG A 110 3.81 9.47 8.06
CA ARG A 110 4.53 8.33 8.61
C ARG A 110 5.07 7.43 7.50
N MET A 111 4.27 7.13 6.48
CA MET A 111 4.70 6.30 5.36
C MET A 111 5.76 7.00 4.50
N SER A 112 5.55 8.28 4.16
CA SER A 112 6.50 9.06 3.36
C SER A 112 7.87 9.19 4.04
N ALA A 113 7.90 9.27 5.37
CA ALA A 113 9.16 9.32 6.12
C ALA A 113 9.89 7.96 6.20
N ARG A 114 9.15 6.83 6.14
CA ARG A 114 9.71 5.48 6.36
C ARG A 114 10.02 4.71 5.09
N TYR A 115 9.40 5.06 3.96
CA TYR A 115 9.47 4.29 2.72
C TYR A 115 9.83 5.16 1.52
N ASP A 116 10.47 4.56 0.52
CA ASP A 116 10.99 5.29 -0.65
C ASP A 116 9.91 5.57 -1.72
N PHE A 117 8.86 4.74 -1.75
CA PHE A 117 7.77 4.82 -2.70
C PHE A 117 6.42 4.57 -2.02
N VAL A 118 5.64 5.62 -1.81
CA VAL A 118 4.30 5.53 -1.20
C VAL A 118 3.27 5.68 -2.30
N VAL A 119 2.32 4.75 -2.37
CA VAL A 119 1.21 4.79 -3.33
C VAL A 119 -0.10 4.85 -2.55
N THR A 120 -0.90 5.87 -2.80
CA THR A 120 -2.26 5.93 -2.26
C THR A 120 -3.28 5.47 -3.31
N SER A 121 -4.44 5.03 -2.85
CA SER A 121 -5.56 4.62 -3.70
C SER A 121 -6.86 5.06 -3.06
N GLY A 122 -7.64 5.89 -3.75
CA GLY A 122 -8.98 6.32 -3.30
C GLY A 122 -9.07 7.81 -3.01
N GLY A 123 -10.29 8.27 -2.72
CA GLY A 123 -10.59 9.62 -2.24
C GLY A 123 -10.20 10.80 -3.16
N ILE A 124 -10.15 10.62 -4.48
CA ILE A 124 -9.83 11.69 -5.47
C ILE A 124 -10.94 11.92 -6.51
N GLY A 125 -12.13 11.39 -6.27
CA GLY A 125 -13.30 11.59 -7.11
C GLY A 125 -13.99 12.95 -6.89
N PRO A 126 -15.20 13.10 -7.44
CA PRO A 126 -15.95 14.36 -7.42
C PRO A 126 -16.74 14.60 -6.13
N THR A 127 -16.84 13.64 -5.21
CA THR A 127 -17.76 13.74 -4.07
C THR A 127 -17.12 14.46 -2.87
N HIS A 128 -17.87 14.59 -1.78
CA HIS A 128 -17.49 15.42 -0.64
C HIS A 128 -16.55 14.67 0.33
N ASP A 129 -16.70 13.35 0.37
CA ASP A 129 -15.86 12.35 1.02
C ASP A 129 -14.53 12.12 0.26
N ASP A 130 -14.43 12.50 -1.01
CA ASP A 130 -13.16 12.50 -1.74
C ASP A 130 -12.23 13.64 -1.26
N ILE A 131 -11.50 13.37 -0.16
CA ILE A 131 -10.65 14.35 0.54
C ILE A 131 -9.15 14.04 0.49
N THR A 132 -8.70 13.09 -0.33
CA THR A 132 -7.30 12.65 -0.35
C THR A 132 -6.36 13.77 -0.79
N TYR A 133 -6.68 14.52 -1.85
CA TYR A 133 -5.85 15.64 -2.29
C TYR A 133 -5.75 16.74 -1.22
N SER A 134 -6.87 17.17 -0.64
CA SER A 134 -6.87 18.22 0.39
C SER A 134 -6.10 17.80 1.64
N SER A 135 -6.30 16.56 2.09
CA SER A 135 -5.66 16.03 3.30
C SER A 135 -4.15 15.90 3.10
N ILE A 136 -3.71 15.39 1.95
CA ILE A 136 -2.27 15.28 1.64
C ILE A 136 -1.65 16.66 1.44
N ALA A 137 -2.34 17.62 0.81
CA ALA A 137 -1.85 19.00 0.74
C ALA A 137 -1.61 19.58 2.14
N LYS A 138 -2.59 19.43 3.04
CA LYS A 138 -2.48 19.85 4.44
C LYS A 138 -1.34 19.14 5.19
N ALA A 139 -1.14 17.85 4.96
CA ALA A 139 -0.08 17.05 5.57
C ALA A 139 1.33 17.61 5.32
N PHE A 140 1.54 18.20 4.14
CA PHE A 140 2.83 18.74 3.70
C PHE A 140 2.86 20.28 3.62
N GLY A 141 1.83 20.97 4.12
CA GLY A 141 1.75 22.43 4.12
C GLY A 141 1.65 23.06 2.73
N LEU A 142 1.06 22.34 1.78
CA LEU A 142 0.88 22.76 0.39
C LEU A 142 -0.51 23.38 0.18
N LYS A 143 -0.64 24.18 -0.88
CA LYS A 143 -1.93 24.66 -1.36
C LYS A 143 -2.52 23.68 -2.36
N LEU A 144 -3.85 23.62 -2.42
CA LEU A 144 -4.54 23.07 -3.58
C LEU A 144 -4.56 24.11 -4.69
N GLN A 145 -4.21 23.70 -5.89
CA GLN A 145 -4.22 24.55 -7.06
C GLN A 145 -4.85 23.81 -8.24
N LEU A 146 -5.67 24.54 -9.02
CA LEU A 146 -6.21 24.03 -10.27
C LEU A 146 -5.08 23.72 -11.24
N HIS A 147 -4.93 22.45 -11.60
CA HIS A 147 -3.93 22.01 -12.54
C HIS A 147 -4.45 22.14 -13.98
N GLN A 148 -4.14 23.27 -14.63
CA GLN A 148 -4.73 23.64 -15.92
C GLN A 148 -4.63 22.54 -16.98
N ALA A 149 -3.46 21.88 -17.12
CA ALA A 149 -3.31 20.84 -18.14
C ALA A 149 -4.16 19.58 -17.86
N ALA A 150 -4.47 19.29 -16.59
CA ALA A 150 -5.34 18.17 -16.23
C ALA A 150 -6.80 18.55 -16.49
N PHE A 151 -7.18 19.79 -16.17
CA PHE A 151 -8.48 20.35 -16.49
C PHE A 151 -8.76 20.33 -18.00
N GLU A 152 -7.85 20.83 -18.83
CA GLU A 152 -8.00 20.82 -20.29
C GLU A 152 -8.11 19.40 -20.86
N ARG A 153 -7.30 18.45 -20.34
CA ARG A 153 -7.43 17.05 -20.73
C ARG A 153 -8.77 16.46 -20.32
N MET A 154 -9.27 16.80 -19.13
CA MET A 154 -10.59 16.34 -18.67
C MET A 154 -11.69 16.90 -19.57
N LYS A 155 -11.66 18.20 -19.88
CA LYS A 155 -12.59 18.85 -20.82
C LYS A 155 -12.58 18.16 -22.18
N ARG A 156 -11.40 17.87 -22.73
CA ARG A 156 -11.22 17.21 -24.02
C ARG A 156 -11.67 15.73 -24.06
N LEU A 157 -11.40 14.97 -22.99
CA LEU A 157 -11.65 13.52 -22.95
C LEU A 157 -13.01 13.16 -22.32
N SER A 158 -13.68 14.10 -21.67
CA SER A 158 -15.00 13.87 -21.09
C SER A 158 -16.03 13.65 -22.20
N ARG A 159 -16.77 12.55 -22.08
CA ARG A 159 -17.93 12.28 -22.93
C ARG A 159 -19.18 12.89 -22.32
N PRO A 160 -20.10 13.45 -23.14
CA PRO A 160 -21.39 13.91 -22.64
C PRO A 160 -22.09 12.79 -21.86
N HIS A 161 -22.53 13.09 -20.65
CA HIS A 161 -23.26 12.12 -19.84
C HIS A 161 -24.75 12.14 -20.27
N PRO A 162 -25.40 11.00 -20.53
CA PRO A 162 -26.80 10.98 -20.98
C PRO A 162 -27.77 11.71 -20.03
N MET A 163 -27.49 11.67 -18.72
CA MET A 163 -28.28 12.37 -17.69
C MET A 163 -27.86 13.84 -17.46
N GLN A 164 -26.83 14.34 -18.15
CA GLN A 164 -26.41 15.74 -18.14
C GLN A 164 -26.15 16.22 -19.57
N PRO A 165 -27.17 16.23 -20.45
CA PRO A 165 -27.00 16.56 -21.86
C PRO A 165 -26.58 18.01 -22.11
N ASN A 166 -26.91 18.91 -21.17
CA ASN A 166 -26.62 20.35 -21.26
C ASN A 166 -25.46 20.77 -20.35
N PHE A 167 -24.56 19.85 -19.99
CA PHE A 167 -23.39 20.20 -19.21
C PHE A 167 -22.46 21.12 -20.00
N ASP A 168 -22.14 22.27 -19.41
CA ASP A 168 -21.23 23.27 -19.96
C ASP A 168 -20.01 23.45 -19.06
N TRP A 169 -18.83 23.51 -19.67
CA TRP A 169 -17.55 23.69 -18.99
C TRP A 169 -17.26 25.15 -18.66
N ASP A 170 -17.97 26.09 -19.29
CA ASP A 170 -17.72 27.52 -19.17
C ASP A 170 -18.77 28.23 -18.29
N THR A 171 -19.82 27.52 -17.87
CA THR A 171 -20.88 28.02 -16.98
C THR A 171 -20.79 27.39 -15.58
N PRO A 172 -20.76 28.19 -14.49
CA PRO A 172 -20.79 27.67 -13.12
C PRO A 172 -21.98 26.75 -12.86
N SER A 173 -21.70 25.54 -12.39
CA SER A 173 -22.71 24.54 -12.03
C SER A 173 -22.18 23.59 -10.96
N PRO A 174 -23.05 22.91 -10.19
CA PRO A 174 -22.61 21.89 -9.22
C PRO A 174 -21.76 20.79 -9.88
N GLY A 175 -22.10 20.40 -11.11
CA GLY A 175 -21.33 19.41 -11.87
C GLY A 175 -19.93 19.91 -12.24
N LEU A 176 -19.78 21.20 -12.59
CA LEU A 176 -18.49 21.80 -12.88
C LEU A 176 -17.65 21.91 -11.61
N THR A 177 -18.23 22.37 -10.50
CA THR A 177 -17.55 22.40 -9.20
C THR A 177 -17.03 21.01 -8.80
N ALA A 178 -17.85 19.98 -8.95
CA ALA A 178 -17.46 18.60 -8.64
C ALA A 178 -16.30 18.09 -9.52
N LYS A 179 -16.29 18.45 -10.82
CA LYS A 179 -15.21 18.11 -11.75
C LYS A 179 -13.93 18.90 -11.46
N LEU A 180 -14.03 20.18 -11.09
CA LEU A 180 -12.87 21.01 -10.76
C LEU A 180 -12.11 20.45 -9.55
N ARG A 181 -12.81 19.97 -8.52
CA ARG A 181 -12.20 19.31 -7.35
C ARG A 181 -11.25 18.17 -7.72
N MET A 182 -11.56 17.41 -8.77
CA MET A 182 -10.74 16.28 -9.23
C MET A 182 -9.42 16.70 -9.89
N VAL A 183 -9.25 17.99 -10.21
CA VAL A 183 -8.03 18.57 -10.81
C VAL A 183 -7.46 19.73 -10.00
N GLU A 184 -8.03 19.99 -8.82
CA GLU A 184 -7.41 20.80 -7.77
C GLU A 184 -6.49 19.88 -6.96
N MET A 185 -5.19 19.94 -7.27
CA MET A 185 -4.19 19.03 -6.72
C MET A 185 -3.22 19.78 -5.78
N PRO A 186 -2.55 19.07 -4.84
CA PRO A 186 -1.47 19.65 -4.05
C PRO A 186 -0.37 20.21 -4.97
N PHE A 187 0.10 21.42 -4.68
CA PHE A 187 1.13 22.08 -5.48
C PHE A 187 2.20 22.73 -4.59
N ASP A 188 3.46 22.40 -4.84
CA ASP A 188 4.65 23.06 -4.30
C ASP A 188 5.26 23.97 -5.37
N GLU A 189 5.31 25.26 -5.12
CA GLU A 189 5.88 26.27 -6.02
C GLU A 189 7.38 26.06 -6.29
N ASN A 190 8.07 25.29 -5.44
CA ASN A 190 9.51 25.05 -5.53
C ASN A 190 9.88 23.78 -6.33
N ILE A 191 8.89 23.01 -6.78
CA ILE A 191 9.09 21.78 -7.55
C ILE A 191 8.53 22.01 -8.96
N PRO A 192 9.22 21.61 -10.05
CA PRO A 192 8.68 21.72 -11.40
C PRO A 192 7.33 21.00 -11.55
N ALA A 193 6.38 21.59 -12.27
CA ALA A 193 5.01 21.05 -12.38
C ALA A 193 5.00 19.65 -13.02
N GLU A 194 5.89 19.39 -13.97
CA GLU A 194 6.09 18.10 -14.64
C GLU A 194 6.52 16.98 -13.68
N ASN A 195 7.10 17.32 -12.52
CA ASN A 195 7.51 16.36 -11.50
C ASN A 195 6.45 16.14 -10.43
N GLN A 196 5.39 16.96 -10.41
CA GLN A 196 4.29 16.88 -9.43
C GLN A 196 3.01 16.29 -10.04
N ALA A 197 2.87 16.28 -11.37
CA ALA A 197 1.74 15.70 -12.07
C ALA A 197 2.21 14.88 -13.28
N LEU A 198 2.27 13.56 -13.10
CA LEU A 198 2.75 12.63 -14.12
C LEU A 198 1.61 12.18 -15.03
N PHE A 199 1.62 12.63 -16.28
CA PHE A 199 0.72 12.15 -17.32
C PHE A 199 1.30 10.91 -18.01
N VAL A 200 1.08 9.75 -17.39
CA VAL A 200 1.66 8.49 -17.84
C VAL A 200 0.97 7.88 -19.07
N ALA A 201 -0.23 8.35 -19.42
CA ALA A 201 -0.98 7.92 -20.61
C ALA A 201 -1.62 9.13 -21.32
N GLU A 202 -1.63 9.11 -22.66
CA GLU A 202 -2.15 10.22 -23.48
C GLU A 202 -3.68 10.25 -23.57
N ASP A 203 -4.31 9.09 -23.50
CA ASP A 203 -5.76 8.89 -23.59
C ASP A 203 -6.46 8.97 -22.22
N MET A 204 -5.73 9.39 -21.18
CA MET A 204 -6.25 9.58 -19.83
C MET A 204 -6.11 11.04 -19.42
N TRP A 205 -7.15 11.56 -18.77
CA TRP A 205 -7.12 12.91 -18.21
C TRP A 205 -6.48 12.94 -16.81
N VAL A 206 -6.64 11.87 -16.03
CA VAL A 206 -6.18 11.80 -14.64
C VAL A 206 -4.66 11.58 -14.61
N PRO A 207 -3.87 12.51 -14.03
CA PRO A 207 -2.46 12.30 -13.78
C PRO A 207 -2.23 11.53 -12.47
N ILE A 208 -0.99 11.07 -12.27
CA ILE A 208 -0.52 10.69 -10.93
C ILE A 208 0.04 11.95 -10.28
N SER A 209 -0.59 12.41 -9.19
CA SER A 209 -0.06 13.53 -8.40
C SER A 209 1.06 13.02 -7.50
N VAL A 210 2.20 13.70 -7.52
CA VAL A 210 3.40 13.35 -6.75
C VAL A 210 3.67 14.43 -5.72
N VAL A 211 3.59 14.07 -4.45
CA VAL A 211 3.81 14.95 -3.30
C VAL A 211 5.05 14.50 -2.53
N ASN A 212 5.83 15.48 -2.05
CA ASN A 212 7.06 15.24 -1.29
C ASN A 212 8.10 14.35 -2.02
N GLY A 213 8.01 14.22 -3.35
CA GLY A 213 8.90 13.41 -4.20
C GLY A 213 8.75 11.89 -4.09
N ASN A 214 7.95 11.37 -3.15
CA ASN A 214 7.75 9.93 -2.96
C ASN A 214 6.30 9.48 -2.75
N VAL A 215 5.34 10.39 -2.54
CA VAL A 215 3.91 10.05 -2.39
C VAL A 215 3.22 10.17 -3.73
N HIS A 216 2.75 9.06 -4.27
CA HIS A 216 2.06 8.96 -5.56
C HIS A 216 0.58 8.72 -5.31
N ILE A 217 -0.26 9.69 -5.68
CA ILE A 217 -1.70 9.68 -5.42
C ILE A 217 -2.42 9.11 -6.65
N LEU A 218 -3.11 7.97 -6.48
CA LEU A 218 -3.83 7.28 -7.55
C LEU A 218 -5.34 7.14 -7.23
N PRO A 219 -6.20 7.00 -8.26
CA PRO A 219 -7.63 6.76 -8.08
C PRO A 219 -7.92 5.41 -7.44
N GLY A 220 -9.04 5.33 -6.72
CA GLY A 220 -9.53 4.06 -6.14
C GLY A 220 -10.12 3.09 -7.17
N VAL A 221 -10.56 3.58 -8.34
CA VAL A 221 -11.15 2.73 -9.39
C VAL A 221 -10.10 1.75 -9.94
N PRO A 222 -10.26 0.43 -9.77
CA PRO A 222 -9.19 -0.54 -10.05
C PRO A 222 -8.62 -0.44 -11.46
N ARG A 223 -9.48 -0.37 -12.47
CA ARG A 223 -9.04 -0.25 -13.87
C ARG A 223 -8.17 0.99 -14.13
N LEU A 224 -8.43 2.11 -13.44
CA LEU A 224 -7.60 3.31 -13.58
C LEU A 224 -6.31 3.17 -12.79
N PHE A 225 -6.39 2.66 -11.55
CA PHE A 225 -5.23 2.39 -10.69
C PHE A 225 -4.21 1.50 -11.38
N GLU A 226 -4.65 0.33 -11.86
CA GLU A 226 -3.80 -0.65 -12.53
C GLU A 226 -3.11 -0.07 -13.76
N ARG A 227 -3.88 0.65 -14.59
CA ARG A 227 -3.39 1.24 -15.82
C ARG A 227 -2.36 2.34 -15.55
N LEU A 228 -2.65 3.25 -14.63
CA LEU A 228 -1.72 4.32 -14.23
C LEU A 228 -0.43 3.73 -13.67
N LEU A 229 -0.53 2.73 -12.80
CA LEU A 229 0.64 2.11 -12.19
C LEU A 229 1.52 1.38 -13.23
N GLN A 230 0.91 0.64 -14.17
CA GLN A 230 1.65 0.01 -15.27
C GLN A 230 2.44 1.03 -16.11
N HIS A 231 1.82 2.16 -16.44
CA HIS A 231 2.45 3.21 -17.25
C HIS A 231 3.42 4.09 -16.44
N LEU A 232 3.40 4.01 -15.11
CA LEU A 232 4.38 4.68 -14.24
C LEU A 232 5.77 4.03 -14.32
N LYS A 233 5.87 2.75 -14.69
CA LYS A 233 7.15 2.00 -14.71
C LYS A 233 8.33 2.75 -15.37
N PRO A 234 8.21 3.32 -16.59
CA PRO A 234 9.30 4.06 -17.23
C PRO A 234 9.79 5.28 -16.44
N PHE A 235 8.91 5.88 -15.61
CA PHE A 235 9.24 7.05 -14.79
C PHE A 235 10.02 6.69 -13.54
N ILE A 236 9.97 5.44 -13.07
CA ILE A 236 10.62 5.03 -11.83
C ILE A 236 11.76 4.03 -12.04
N VAL A 237 11.87 3.41 -13.23
CA VAL A 237 12.87 2.35 -13.51
C VAL A 237 14.32 2.80 -13.24
N HIS A 238 14.64 4.05 -13.57
CA HIS A 238 15.98 4.61 -13.36
C HIS A 238 16.34 4.80 -11.88
N ARG A 239 15.36 4.71 -10.98
CA ARG A 239 15.54 4.81 -9.53
C ARG A 239 15.58 3.44 -8.85
N LEU A 240 15.35 2.35 -9.58
CA LEU A 240 15.38 1.01 -9.01
C LEU A 240 16.81 0.57 -8.70
N SER A 241 16.97 -0.33 -7.74
CA SER A 241 18.27 -0.92 -7.39
C SER A 241 18.86 -1.77 -8.53
N ASP A 242 17.97 -2.35 -9.33
CA ASP A 242 18.30 -3.08 -10.55
C ASP A 242 17.79 -2.25 -11.74
N PRO A 243 18.66 -1.49 -12.43
CA PRO A 243 18.26 -0.64 -13.55
C PRO A 243 17.73 -1.43 -14.75
N GLU A 244 18.10 -2.72 -14.87
CA GLU A 244 17.57 -3.60 -15.91
C GLU A 244 16.13 -4.05 -15.60
N GLY A 245 15.65 -3.81 -14.37
CA GLY A 245 14.28 -4.07 -13.95
C GLY A 245 13.91 -5.55 -14.05
N LYS A 246 14.89 -6.46 -13.85
CA LYS A 246 14.66 -7.91 -13.85
C LYS A 246 13.84 -8.34 -12.64
N GLY A 247 13.86 -7.53 -11.58
CA GLY A 247 12.97 -7.64 -10.43
C GLY A 247 13.30 -8.82 -9.52
N THR A 248 12.29 -9.35 -8.85
CA THR A 248 12.42 -10.53 -7.99
C THR A 248 11.93 -11.78 -8.71
N PHE A 249 12.63 -12.89 -8.57
CA PHE A 249 12.22 -14.18 -9.10
C PHE A 249 11.56 -15.03 -8.02
N ARG A 250 10.59 -15.86 -8.43
CA ARG A 250 9.92 -16.85 -7.58
C ARG A 250 10.04 -18.23 -8.20
N PHE A 251 10.60 -19.15 -7.45
CA PHE A 251 10.70 -20.56 -7.80
C PHE A 251 9.73 -21.34 -6.94
N LEU A 252 8.93 -22.22 -7.55
CA LEU A 252 7.90 -23.00 -6.87
C LEU A 252 8.29 -24.48 -6.93
N PHE A 253 8.07 -25.19 -5.82
CA PHE A 253 8.34 -26.61 -5.71
C PHE A 253 7.10 -27.30 -5.15
N SER A 254 6.57 -28.27 -5.90
CA SER A 254 5.44 -29.07 -5.46
C SER A 254 5.95 -30.30 -4.71
N THR A 255 5.63 -30.43 -3.43
CA THR A 255 6.06 -31.53 -2.55
C THR A 255 4.87 -32.37 -2.08
N PRO A 256 4.99 -33.71 -2.03
CA PRO A 256 3.97 -34.57 -1.40
C PRO A 256 4.09 -34.57 0.13
N LEU A 257 5.16 -34.01 0.69
CA LEU A 257 5.44 -34.08 2.12
C LEU A 257 4.59 -33.06 2.89
N PRO A 258 4.13 -33.42 4.10
CA PRO A 258 3.49 -32.45 4.99
C PRO A 258 4.49 -31.39 5.45
N GLU A 259 3.98 -30.21 5.82
CA GLU A 259 4.81 -29.08 6.26
C GLU A 259 5.75 -29.44 7.41
N SER A 260 5.28 -30.23 8.38
CA SER A 260 6.09 -30.70 9.52
C SER A 260 7.30 -31.55 9.11
N ALA A 261 7.23 -32.27 7.98
CA ALA A 261 8.32 -33.09 7.50
C ALA A 261 9.40 -32.28 6.76
N VAL A 262 9.01 -31.19 6.07
CA VAL A 262 9.95 -30.31 5.35
C VAL A 262 10.51 -29.20 6.23
N ALA A 263 9.85 -28.85 7.34
CA ALA A 263 10.22 -27.73 8.21
C ALA A 263 11.71 -27.73 8.66
N PRO A 264 12.32 -28.87 9.08
CA PRO A 264 13.73 -28.88 9.45
C PRO A 264 14.65 -28.49 8.29
N PHE A 265 14.44 -29.10 7.12
CA PHE A 265 15.18 -28.78 5.89
C PHE A 265 15.01 -27.31 5.49
N LEU A 266 13.77 -26.79 5.51
CA LEU A 266 13.50 -25.40 5.16
C LEU A 266 14.16 -24.41 6.13
N THR A 267 14.29 -24.77 7.41
CA THR A 267 14.98 -23.94 8.42
C THR A 267 16.48 -23.85 8.12
N GLU A 268 17.12 -24.98 7.82
CA GLU A 268 18.54 -25.02 7.43
C GLU A 268 18.78 -24.28 6.11
N LEU A 269 17.91 -24.49 5.12
CA LEU A 269 17.97 -23.82 3.84
C LEU A 269 17.80 -22.30 4.01
N ALA A 270 16.83 -21.85 4.81
CA ALA A 270 16.61 -20.43 5.07
C ALA A 270 17.87 -19.77 5.66
N ALA A 271 18.50 -20.38 6.66
CA ALA A 271 19.74 -19.86 7.25
C ALA A 271 20.91 -19.82 6.24
N LYS A 272 21.00 -20.82 5.34
CA LYS A 272 22.02 -20.88 4.29
C LYS A 272 21.86 -19.76 3.25
N VAL A 273 20.63 -19.46 2.86
CA VAL A 273 20.34 -18.58 1.71
C VAL A 273 20.01 -17.13 2.13
N GLU A 274 19.72 -16.88 3.41
CA GLU A 274 19.47 -15.55 3.96
C GLU A 274 20.60 -14.53 3.66
N PRO A 275 21.90 -14.87 3.79
CA PRO A 275 22.99 -13.94 3.45
C PRO A 275 23.02 -13.53 1.97
N LYS A 276 22.36 -14.29 1.10
CA LYS A 276 22.19 -13.99 -0.33
C LYS A 276 20.87 -13.28 -0.64
N GLY A 277 20.08 -12.94 0.39
CA GLY A 277 18.81 -12.24 0.26
C GLY A 277 17.67 -13.10 -0.30
N VAL A 278 17.82 -14.43 -0.27
CA VAL A 278 16.75 -15.35 -0.71
C VAL A 278 15.84 -15.65 0.48
N LYS A 279 14.52 -15.60 0.25
CA LYS A 279 13.50 -16.01 1.22
C LYS A 279 12.96 -17.37 0.86
N VAL A 280 12.79 -18.20 1.88
CA VAL A 280 12.20 -19.54 1.79
C VAL A 280 10.80 -19.50 2.40
N GLY A 281 9.81 -20.05 1.70
CA GLY A 281 8.43 -20.16 2.17
C GLY A 281 7.88 -21.57 1.99
N SER A 282 6.89 -21.91 2.81
CA SER A 282 6.07 -23.12 2.69
C SER A 282 4.61 -22.72 2.82
N TYR A 283 3.77 -23.25 1.94
CA TYR A 283 2.35 -22.96 1.86
C TYR A 283 1.57 -24.27 1.79
N PRO A 284 0.95 -24.71 2.90
CA PRO A 284 0.06 -25.86 2.88
C PRO A 284 -1.20 -25.52 2.08
N ARG A 285 -1.65 -26.46 1.25
CA ARG A 285 -2.83 -26.26 0.39
C ARG A 285 -3.99 -27.12 0.88
N TRP A 286 -5.00 -26.47 1.45
CA TRP A 286 -6.14 -27.18 2.03
C TRP A 286 -6.91 -27.97 0.97
N GLY A 287 -7.14 -29.26 1.24
CA GLY A 287 -7.85 -30.15 0.31
C GLY A 287 -7.02 -30.64 -0.89
N LYS A 288 -5.75 -30.23 -1.01
CA LYS A 288 -4.82 -30.75 -2.02
C LYS A 288 -3.86 -31.78 -1.41
N LYS A 289 -3.36 -32.69 -2.24
CA LYS A 289 -2.42 -33.76 -1.81
C LYS A 289 -0.97 -33.29 -1.73
N ARG A 290 -0.67 -32.06 -2.16
CA ARG A 290 0.68 -31.53 -2.30
C ARG A 290 0.77 -30.11 -1.73
N ASN A 291 1.89 -29.81 -1.09
CA ASN A 291 2.22 -28.48 -0.58
C ASN A 291 3.15 -27.75 -1.53
N THR A 292 3.21 -26.43 -1.39
CA THR A 292 4.06 -25.56 -2.21
C THR A 292 5.19 -25.00 -1.36
N VAL A 293 6.43 -25.26 -1.77
CA VAL A 293 7.62 -24.58 -1.23
C VAL A 293 8.04 -23.50 -2.22
N THR A 294 8.45 -22.34 -1.73
CA THR A 294 8.86 -21.21 -2.56
C THR A 294 10.25 -20.71 -2.20
N LEU A 295 11.02 -20.35 -3.23
CA LEU A 295 12.22 -19.53 -3.09
C LEU A 295 11.99 -18.20 -3.79
N VAL A 296 12.34 -17.10 -3.12
CA VAL A 296 12.18 -15.75 -3.63
C VAL A 296 13.49 -14.98 -3.50
N GLY A 297 14.03 -14.46 -4.60
CA GLY A 297 15.30 -13.72 -4.59
C GLY A 297 15.56 -12.99 -5.92
N ALA A 298 16.53 -12.08 -5.92
CA ALA A 298 16.90 -11.28 -7.09
C ALA A 298 17.92 -11.97 -8.01
N ASP A 299 18.77 -12.85 -7.46
CA ASP A 299 19.77 -13.59 -8.24
C ASP A 299 19.18 -14.88 -8.83
N LYS A 300 18.79 -14.82 -10.10
CA LYS A 300 18.21 -15.95 -10.83
C LYS A 300 19.17 -17.14 -10.91
N ALA A 301 20.45 -16.91 -11.23
CA ALA A 301 21.42 -17.98 -11.41
C ALA A 301 21.67 -18.71 -10.08
N TYR A 302 21.69 -17.98 -8.97
CA TYR A 302 21.78 -18.58 -7.66
C TYR A 302 20.54 -19.40 -7.31
N LEU A 303 19.33 -18.90 -7.58
CA LEU A 303 18.10 -19.68 -7.39
C LEU A 303 18.07 -20.97 -8.24
N GLU A 304 18.51 -20.89 -9.49
CA GLU A 304 18.64 -22.06 -10.38
C GLU A 304 19.61 -23.10 -9.81
N SER A 305 20.71 -22.66 -9.17
CA SER A 305 21.67 -23.57 -8.52
C SER A 305 21.10 -24.35 -7.33
N LEU A 306 20.06 -23.82 -6.68
CA LEU A 306 19.41 -24.45 -5.52
C LEU A 306 18.35 -25.47 -5.90
N VAL A 307 17.92 -25.53 -7.17
CA VAL A 307 16.78 -26.36 -7.61
C VAL A 307 16.98 -27.83 -7.23
N ALA A 308 18.13 -28.42 -7.58
CA ALA A 308 18.38 -29.84 -7.32
C ALA A 308 18.44 -30.18 -5.82
N GLU A 309 19.00 -29.28 -5.00
CA GLU A 309 19.06 -29.42 -3.54
C GLU A 309 17.66 -29.38 -2.93
N VAL A 310 16.82 -28.44 -3.36
CA VAL A 310 15.45 -28.29 -2.85
C VAL A 310 14.56 -29.45 -3.29
N GLU A 311 14.64 -29.87 -4.56
CA GLU A 311 13.88 -31.04 -5.05
C GLU A 311 14.18 -32.29 -4.23
N ALA A 312 15.46 -32.53 -3.91
CA ALA A 312 15.88 -33.65 -3.07
C ALA A 312 15.39 -33.49 -1.62
N GLY A 313 15.59 -32.32 -1.01
CA GLY A 313 15.23 -32.05 0.39
C GLY A 313 13.73 -32.10 0.67
N VAL A 314 12.90 -31.70 -0.31
CA VAL A 314 11.43 -31.72 -0.18
C VAL A 314 10.79 -32.93 -0.88
N GLN A 315 11.57 -33.83 -1.48
CA GLN A 315 11.08 -34.93 -2.33
C GLN A 315 10.02 -34.46 -3.35
N GLY A 316 10.26 -33.27 -3.91
CA GLY A 316 9.33 -32.53 -4.76
C GLY A 316 9.83 -32.37 -6.18
N LYS A 317 9.11 -31.55 -6.96
CA LYS A 317 9.55 -31.11 -8.28
C LYS A 317 9.38 -29.62 -8.43
N TYR A 318 10.30 -28.98 -9.15
CA TYR A 318 10.14 -27.63 -9.61
C TYR A 318 8.92 -27.52 -10.55
N VAL A 319 8.10 -26.50 -10.34
CA VAL A 319 6.88 -26.24 -11.12
C VAL A 319 6.81 -24.77 -11.51
N THR A 320 6.17 -24.49 -12.64
CA THR A 320 5.93 -23.12 -13.12
C THR A 320 4.64 -22.52 -12.57
N LYS A 321 3.67 -23.37 -12.22
CA LYS A 321 2.41 -23.00 -11.60
C LYS A 321 2.14 -23.88 -10.38
N GLU A 322 1.49 -23.30 -9.39
CA GLU A 322 1.21 -23.96 -8.11
C GLU A 322 0.42 -25.28 -8.27
N ASP A 323 -0.55 -25.29 -9.19
CA ASP A 323 -1.44 -26.43 -9.45
C ASP A 323 -0.94 -27.36 -10.57
N GLU A 324 0.26 -27.16 -11.11
CA GLU A 324 0.77 -27.89 -12.30
C GLU A 324 0.80 -29.42 -12.11
N MET A 325 1.00 -29.87 -10.87
CA MET A 325 1.06 -31.28 -10.50
C MET A 325 -0.18 -31.77 -9.75
N ASP A 326 -1.21 -30.94 -9.65
CA ASP A 326 -2.47 -31.37 -9.05
C ASP A 326 -3.21 -32.28 -10.03
N LEU A 327 -3.83 -33.33 -9.49
CA LEU A 327 -4.80 -34.09 -10.25
C LEU A 327 -6.01 -33.18 -10.53
N PRO A 328 -6.70 -33.35 -11.68
CA PRO A 328 -7.99 -32.71 -11.90
C PRO A 328 -8.89 -32.95 -10.68
N ASP A 329 -9.49 -31.89 -10.14
CA ASP A 329 -10.36 -32.02 -8.96
C ASP A 329 -11.54 -32.96 -9.29
N ASP A 330 -11.67 -34.08 -8.58
CA ASP A 330 -12.88 -34.92 -8.56
C ASP A 330 -14.02 -34.24 -7.77
N LYS A 331 -14.25 -32.93 -7.98
CA LYS A 331 -15.24 -32.13 -7.26
C LYS A 331 -16.14 -31.30 -8.18
N GLU A 332 -16.55 -31.87 -9.31
CA GLU A 332 -17.69 -31.37 -10.08
C GLU A 332 -18.98 -32.19 -9.88
N HIS A 333 -19.01 -33.07 -8.89
CA HIS A 333 -20.23 -33.78 -8.50
C HIS A 333 -20.58 -33.51 -7.03
N ILE A 334 -21.87 -33.25 -6.83
CA ILE A 334 -22.55 -32.93 -5.56
C ILE A 334 -22.57 -31.42 -5.27
N TYR A 335 -23.43 -30.68 -5.98
CA TYR A 335 -24.62 -30.01 -5.44
C TYR A 335 -25.42 -29.42 -6.61
N SER A 336 -26.14 -30.28 -7.33
CA SER A 336 -27.34 -29.87 -8.06
C SER A 336 -28.51 -30.74 -7.59
N GLN A 337 -29.23 -30.27 -6.57
CA GLN A 337 -30.66 -30.51 -6.37
C GLN A 337 -31.26 -29.28 -5.72
#